data_AF-A0A8T4YD42-F1
#
_entry.id   AF-A0A8T4YD42-F1
#
_cell.length_a   1.000
_cell.length_b   1.000
_cell.length_c   1.000
_cell.angle_alpha   90.00
_cell.angle_beta   90.00
_cell.angle_gamma   90.00
#
_symmetry.space_group_name_H-M   'P 1'
#
loop_
_entity.id
_entity.type
_entity.pdbx_description
1 polymer ?
#
loop_
_entity_poly.entity_id
_entity_poly.type
_entity_poly.pdbx_seq_one_letter_code
_entity_poly.pdbx_strand_id
1 'polypeptide(L)'
;MRTSKVWEILRKFKELCRFHGWRTSENEDWIETGSEFHNFLLTRDVHPSSFKTIAANRKCIVREGLSYRVVEAAYTAWLFSEAPHENIVKMFLSNPEFLKRTALYDLSPIMEGRNTCLKLNCTSSPVFREFEKFLEKELGIKVEPYTDLDGSFESFTFAEVS
;
A
#
# COMPACT_ATOMS: atom_id res chain seq x y z
N MET A 1 -18.93 -5.43 6.01
CA MET A 1 -18.88 -4.03 6.48
C MET A 1 -17.45 -3.46 6.61
N ARG A 2 -16.39 -4.24 6.91
CA ARG A 2 -15.01 -3.71 7.04
C ARG A 2 -14.36 -3.23 5.73
N THR A 3 -14.48 -3.99 4.64
CA THR A 3 -13.93 -3.62 3.32
C THR A 3 -14.49 -2.32 2.75
N SER A 4 -15.72 -1.96 3.13
CA SER A 4 -16.37 -0.72 2.70
C SER A 4 -15.62 0.54 3.17
N LYS A 5 -15.09 0.52 4.41
CA LYS A 5 -14.40 1.67 4.99
C LYS A 5 -13.03 1.87 4.35
N VAL A 6 -12.28 0.79 4.10
CA VAL A 6 -10.99 0.91 3.40
C VAL A 6 -11.18 1.38 1.96
N TRP A 7 -12.22 0.88 1.27
CA TRP A 7 -12.55 1.36 -0.07
C TRP A 7 -12.91 2.85 -0.06
N GLU A 8 -13.62 3.33 0.96
CA GLU A 8 -13.91 4.75 1.12
C GLU A 8 -12.64 5.60 1.35
N ILE A 9 -11.70 5.12 2.17
CA ILE A 9 -10.39 5.77 2.37
C ILE A 9 -9.67 5.90 1.02
N LEU A 10 -9.58 4.81 0.26
CA LEU A 10 -8.91 4.82 -1.04
C LEU A 10 -9.64 5.72 -2.05
N ARG A 11 -10.97 5.73 -2.05
CA ARG A 11 -11.78 6.63 -2.90
C ARG A 11 -11.48 8.09 -2.61
N LYS A 12 -11.48 8.50 -1.33
CA LYS A 12 -11.15 9.88 -0.92
C LYS A 12 -9.69 10.23 -1.26
N PHE A 13 -8.77 9.29 -1.08
CA PHE A 13 -7.39 9.50 -1.48
C PHE A 13 -7.24 9.72 -3.00
N LYS A 14 -7.94 8.94 -3.83
CA LYS A 14 -7.96 9.13 -5.29
C LYS A 14 -8.56 10.48 -5.69
N GLU A 15 -9.57 10.98 -4.96
CA GLU A 15 -10.07 12.35 -5.14
C GLU A 15 -8.98 13.39 -4.92
N LEU A 16 -8.22 13.29 -3.83
CA LEU A 16 -7.05 14.15 -3.58
C LEU A 16 -6.01 14.04 -4.69
N CYS A 17 -5.68 12.82 -5.15
CA CYS A 17 -4.70 12.59 -6.20
C CYS A 17 -5.10 13.24 -7.53
N ARG A 18 -6.40 13.26 -7.87
CA ARG A 18 -6.90 13.99 -9.04
C ARG A 18 -6.66 15.50 -8.92
N PHE A 19 -6.81 16.08 -7.74
CA PHE A 19 -6.46 17.49 -7.51
C PHE A 19 -4.96 17.78 -7.65
N HIS A 20 -4.11 16.79 -7.40
CA HIS A 20 -2.66 16.86 -7.66
C HIS A 20 -2.27 16.63 -9.14
N GLY A 21 -3.25 16.41 -10.03
CA GLY A 21 -3.02 16.15 -11.45
C GLY A 21 -2.59 14.70 -11.76
N TRP A 22 -2.67 13.78 -10.80
CA TRP A 22 -2.43 12.36 -11.05
C TRP A 22 -3.66 11.69 -11.63
N ARG A 23 -3.44 10.72 -12.52
CA ARG A 23 -4.53 9.92 -13.09
C ARG A 23 -4.89 8.80 -12.12
N THR A 24 -6.18 8.57 -11.95
CA THR A 24 -6.68 7.53 -11.04
C THR A 24 -7.71 6.70 -11.78
N SER A 25 -7.76 5.40 -11.51
CA SER A 25 -8.88 4.57 -11.97
C SER A 25 -10.18 4.90 -11.23
N GLU A 26 -11.29 4.74 -11.95
CA GLU A 26 -12.64 4.85 -11.37
C GLU A 26 -12.95 3.66 -10.46
N ASN A 27 -12.67 2.43 -10.93
CA ASN A 27 -13.11 1.20 -10.27
C ASN A 27 -11.95 0.31 -9.81
N GLU A 28 -10.84 0.34 -10.54
CA GLU A 28 -9.62 -0.40 -10.21
C GLU A 28 -8.81 0.36 -9.16
N ASP A 29 -7.73 -0.20 -8.63
CA ASP A 29 -7.02 0.36 -7.48
C ASP A 29 -5.65 0.95 -7.83
N TRP A 30 -5.51 1.67 -8.96
CA TRP A 30 -4.24 2.27 -9.37
C TRP A 30 -4.26 3.79 -9.47
N ILE A 31 -3.07 4.36 -9.35
CA ILE A 31 -2.75 5.78 -9.53
C ILE A 31 -1.55 5.86 -10.46
N GLU A 32 -1.64 6.69 -11.48
CA GLU A 32 -0.58 6.93 -12.48
C GLU A 32 -0.03 8.34 -12.30
N THR A 33 1.29 8.43 -12.14
CA THR A 33 2.06 9.67 -12.06
C THR A 33 3.23 9.60 -13.03
N GLY A 34 3.30 10.54 -13.97
CA GLY A 34 4.27 10.47 -15.06
C GLY A 34 4.02 9.22 -15.91
N SER A 35 5.00 8.31 -15.94
CA SER A 35 4.92 7.01 -16.64
C SER A 35 4.80 5.81 -15.70
N GLU A 36 4.64 6.04 -14.40
CA GLU A 36 4.65 4.98 -13.37
C GLU A 36 3.25 4.69 -12.84
N PHE A 37 2.92 3.41 -12.73
CA PHE A 37 1.71 2.92 -12.08
C PHE A 37 1.99 2.52 -10.64
N HIS A 38 1.18 3.04 -9.73
CA HIS A 38 1.18 2.74 -8.30
C HIS A 38 -0.12 2.02 -7.97
N ASN A 39 -0.02 0.72 -7.68
CA ASN A 39 -1.18 -0.11 -7.44
C ASN A 39 -1.46 -0.22 -5.93
N PHE A 40 -2.72 -0.22 -5.55
CA PHE A 40 -3.21 -0.53 -4.22
C PHE A 40 -3.96 -1.87 -4.30
N LEU A 41 -3.72 -2.78 -3.35
CA LEU A 41 -4.36 -4.08 -3.30
C LEU A 41 -5.12 -4.19 -2.00
N LEU A 42 -6.44 -4.06 -2.09
CA LEU A 42 -7.31 -4.24 -0.93
C LEU A 42 -7.41 -5.72 -0.56
N THR A 43 -6.96 -6.07 0.62
CA THR A 43 -6.82 -7.46 1.07
C THR A 43 -7.44 -7.62 2.46
N ARG A 44 -8.24 -8.68 2.64
CA ARG A 44 -8.66 -9.11 4.00
C ARG A 44 -7.61 -10.04 4.57
N ASP A 45 -7.40 -11.13 3.86
CA ASP A 45 -6.40 -12.14 4.12
C ASP A 45 -5.83 -12.60 2.78
N VAL A 46 -4.60 -13.10 2.79
CA VAL A 46 -3.92 -13.64 1.62
C VAL A 46 -2.99 -14.75 2.05
N HIS A 47 -3.13 -15.90 1.38
CA HIS A 47 -2.21 -17.01 1.61
C HIS A 47 -0.77 -16.61 1.22
N PRO A 48 0.27 -16.98 2.00
CA PRO A 48 1.65 -16.57 1.73
C PRO A 48 2.17 -16.88 0.32
N SER A 49 1.78 -18.00 -0.28
CA SER A 49 2.17 -18.33 -1.66
C SER A 49 1.55 -17.38 -2.70
N SER A 50 0.29 -16.99 -2.49
CA SER A 50 -0.42 -16.03 -3.34
C SER A 50 0.20 -14.64 -3.18
N PHE A 51 0.48 -14.23 -1.94
CA PHE A 51 1.18 -12.97 -1.65
C PHE A 51 2.50 -12.89 -2.42
N LYS A 52 3.37 -13.91 -2.28
CA LYS A 52 4.66 -13.98 -2.97
C LYS A 52 4.51 -13.86 -4.48
N THR A 53 3.55 -14.58 -5.05
CA THR A 53 3.28 -14.61 -6.49
C THR A 53 2.83 -13.24 -6.99
N ILE A 54 1.89 -12.60 -6.30
CA ILE A 54 1.34 -11.30 -6.69
C ILE A 54 2.40 -10.20 -6.54
N ALA A 55 3.11 -10.18 -5.40
CA ALA A 55 4.18 -9.22 -5.14
C ALA A 55 5.32 -9.32 -6.18
N ALA A 56 5.64 -10.53 -6.64
CA ALA A 56 6.66 -10.73 -7.68
C ALA A 56 6.18 -10.36 -9.10
N ASN A 57 4.93 -10.66 -9.46
CA ASN A 57 4.42 -10.44 -10.83
C ASN A 57 4.13 -8.96 -11.13
N ARG A 58 3.82 -8.14 -10.12
CA ARG A 58 3.62 -6.68 -10.25
C ARG A 58 2.58 -6.29 -11.31
N LYS A 59 1.65 -7.18 -11.64
CA LYS A 59 0.62 -6.94 -12.66
C LYS A 59 -0.44 -6.00 -12.11
N CYS A 60 -0.77 -4.97 -12.87
CA CYS A 60 -1.85 -4.03 -12.61
C CYS A 60 -2.79 -4.00 -13.81
N ILE A 61 -4.10 -4.04 -13.55
CA ILE A 61 -5.12 -4.02 -14.61
C ILE A 61 -5.55 -2.56 -14.82
N VAL A 62 -5.41 -2.09 -16.05
CA VAL A 62 -5.83 -0.75 -16.47
C VAL A 62 -6.98 -0.87 -17.45
N ARG A 63 -8.06 -0.17 -17.16
CA ARG A 63 -9.23 -0.08 -18.03
C ARG A 63 -9.18 1.19 -18.87
N GLU A 64 -9.32 1.04 -20.18
CA GLU A 64 -9.35 2.14 -21.15
C GLU A 64 -10.68 2.08 -21.91
N GLY A 65 -11.69 2.76 -21.37
CA GLY A 65 -13.06 2.69 -21.88
C GLY A 65 -13.67 1.29 -21.71
N LEU A 66 -13.76 0.53 -22.80
CA LEU A 66 -14.27 -0.85 -22.80
C LEU A 66 -13.17 -1.92 -22.87
N SER A 67 -11.91 -1.53 -23.09
CA SER A 67 -10.79 -2.46 -23.14
C SER A 67 -10.07 -2.54 -21.79
N TYR A 68 -9.38 -3.66 -21.59
CA TYR A 68 -8.48 -3.87 -20.47
C TYR A 68 -7.10 -4.19 -20.99
N ARG A 69 -6.08 -3.64 -20.33
CA ARG A 69 -4.68 -4.04 -20.53
C ARG A 69 -4.01 -4.31 -19.20
N VAL A 70 -3.00 -5.16 -19.23
CA VAL A 70 -2.16 -5.44 -18.07
C VAL A 70 -0.88 -4.63 -18.21
N VAL A 71 -0.60 -3.80 -17.20
CA VAL A 71 0.65 -3.04 -17.10
C VAL A 71 1.47 -3.57 -15.92
N GLU A 72 2.75 -3.25 -15.91
CA GLU A 72 3.62 -3.51 -14.77
C GLU A 72 3.59 -2.32 -13.81
N ALA A 73 3.18 -2.55 -12.56
CA ALA A 73 3.21 -1.53 -11.53
C ALA A 73 4.65 -1.27 -11.07
N ALA A 74 5.05 0.00 -11.02
CA ALA A 74 6.31 0.41 -10.44
C ALA A 74 6.34 0.06 -8.94
N TYR A 75 5.21 0.30 -8.25
CA TYR A 75 5.03 0.04 -6.83
C TYR A 75 3.66 -0.57 -6.52
N THR A 76 3.57 -1.36 -5.45
CA THR A 76 2.31 -1.96 -4.97
C THR A 76 2.13 -1.77 -3.46
N ALA A 77 1.00 -1.22 -3.02
CA ALA A 77 0.64 -1.08 -1.63
C ALA A 77 -0.45 -2.10 -1.26
N TRP A 78 -0.20 -2.94 -0.26
CA TRP A 78 -1.20 -3.86 0.29
C TRP A 78 -1.95 -3.18 1.41
N LEU A 79 -3.27 -3.04 1.25
CA LEU A 79 -4.16 -2.46 2.26
C LEU A 79 -4.89 -3.59 2.97
N PHE A 80 -4.46 -3.93 4.18
CA PHE A 80 -5.01 -5.00 4.99
C PHE A 80 -6.16 -4.48 5.85
N SER A 81 -7.38 -5.00 5.64
CA SER A 81 -8.54 -4.66 6.49
C SER A 81 -8.66 -5.54 7.74
N GLU A 82 -7.88 -6.61 7.80
CA GLU A 82 -7.66 -7.47 8.96
C GLU A 82 -6.15 -7.63 9.14
N ALA A 83 -5.67 -7.84 10.37
CA ALA A 83 -4.24 -7.85 10.65
C ALA A 83 -3.54 -8.91 9.77
N PRO A 84 -2.46 -8.54 9.04
CA PRO A 84 -1.76 -9.50 8.21
C PRO A 84 -1.15 -10.60 9.08
N HIS A 85 -1.21 -11.85 8.60
CA HIS A 85 -0.58 -12.96 9.30
C HIS A 85 0.94 -12.71 9.43
N GLU A 86 1.53 -13.09 10.57
CA GLU A 86 2.94 -12.85 10.87
C GLU A 86 3.88 -13.36 9.76
N ASN A 87 3.59 -14.54 9.19
CA ASN A 87 4.32 -15.08 8.04
C ASN A 87 4.37 -14.14 6.81
N ILE A 88 3.33 -13.34 6.57
CA ILE A 88 3.32 -12.32 5.50
C ILE A 88 4.30 -11.20 5.85
N VAL A 89 4.23 -10.69 7.08
CA VAL A 89 5.13 -9.66 7.60
C VAL A 89 6.59 -10.14 7.52
N LYS A 90 6.90 -11.34 8.04
CA LYS A 90 8.24 -11.93 7.96
C LYS A 90 8.72 -12.12 6.53
N MET A 91 7.86 -12.57 5.62
CA MET A 91 8.22 -12.73 4.21
C MET A 91 8.56 -11.38 3.55
N PHE A 92 7.83 -10.32 3.92
CA PHE A 92 8.09 -8.97 3.46
C PHE A 92 9.47 -8.48 3.90
N LEU A 93 9.76 -8.61 5.20
CA LEU A 93 11.01 -8.16 5.82
C LEU A 93 12.23 -8.93 5.32
N SER A 94 12.08 -10.24 5.09
CA SER A 94 13.17 -11.10 4.62
C SER A 94 13.47 -10.97 3.12
N ASN A 95 12.75 -10.12 2.37
CA ASN A 95 12.95 -9.96 0.93
C ASN A 95 13.21 -8.48 0.55
N PRO A 96 14.48 -8.08 0.35
CA PRO A 96 14.85 -6.71 0.00
C PRO A 96 14.16 -6.18 -1.28
N GLU A 97 13.88 -7.03 -2.25
CA GLU A 97 13.18 -6.60 -3.47
C GLU A 97 11.71 -6.24 -3.20
N PHE A 98 11.08 -6.92 -2.24
CA PHE A 98 9.74 -6.54 -1.79
C PHE A 98 9.77 -5.19 -1.07
N LEU A 99 10.73 -4.95 -0.18
CA LEU A 99 10.87 -3.68 0.55
C LEU A 99 11.01 -2.45 -0.38
N LYS A 100 11.69 -2.59 -1.52
CA LYS A 100 11.91 -1.49 -2.47
C LYS A 100 10.65 -1.10 -3.26
N ARG A 101 9.78 -2.06 -3.53
CA ARG A 101 8.67 -1.89 -4.50
C ARG A 101 7.29 -2.04 -3.88
N THR A 102 7.21 -2.67 -2.72
CA THR A 102 5.96 -3.00 -2.06
C THR A 102 5.86 -2.22 -0.76
N ALA A 103 4.67 -1.75 -0.44
CA ALA A 103 4.31 -1.23 0.88
C ALA A 103 3.22 -2.12 1.48
N LEU A 104 3.18 -2.23 2.80
CA LEU A 104 2.11 -2.87 3.55
C LEU A 104 1.52 -1.84 4.51
N TYR A 105 0.20 -1.74 4.52
CA TYR A 105 -0.56 -0.94 5.46
C TYR A 105 -1.60 -1.82 6.13
N ASP A 106 -1.48 -1.96 7.44
CA ASP A 106 -2.48 -2.60 8.28
C ASP A 106 -3.44 -1.56 8.81
N LEU A 107 -4.65 -1.63 8.25
CA LEU A 107 -5.79 -0.78 8.58
C LEU A 107 -6.77 -1.49 9.52
N SER A 108 -6.44 -2.70 9.99
CA SER A 108 -7.28 -3.44 10.92
C SER A 108 -7.57 -2.68 12.22
N PRO A 109 -6.63 -1.88 12.81
CA PRO A 109 -6.96 -1.12 14.01
C PRO A 109 -8.05 -0.06 13.74
N ILE A 110 -8.10 0.49 12.52
CA ILE A 110 -9.15 1.43 12.09
C ILE A 110 -10.52 0.75 11.98
N MET A 111 -10.53 -0.55 11.67
CA MET A 111 -11.75 -1.35 11.66
C MET A 111 -12.23 -1.70 13.07
N GLU A 112 -11.32 -1.66 14.05
CA GLU A 112 -11.61 -1.82 15.48
C GLU A 112 -11.95 -0.50 16.19
N GLY A 113 -11.99 0.62 15.45
CA GLY A 113 -12.32 1.94 16.00
C GLY A 113 -11.12 2.70 16.57
N ARG A 114 -9.88 2.23 16.38
CA ARG A 114 -8.66 2.96 16.70
C ARG A 114 -8.30 3.90 15.55
N ASN A 115 -7.51 4.94 15.82
CA ASN A 115 -7.02 5.89 14.82
C ASN A 115 -5.53 5.66 14.52
N THR A 116 -5.16 4.40 14.31
CA THR A 116 -3.77 4.02 14.00
C THR A 116 -3.75 3.11 12.77
N CYS A 117 -2.80 3.34 11.88
CA CYS A 117 -2.42 2.44 10.80
C CYS A 117 -0.98 2.00 11.03
N LEU A 118 -0.71 0.69 10.96
CA LEU A 118 0.66 0.19 10.99
C LEU A 118 1.20 0.09 9.57
N LYS A 119 2.45 0.50 9.34
CA LYS A 119 3.08 0.48 8.01
C LYS A 119 4.40 -0.27 7.96
N LEU A 120 4.62 -0.93 6.82
CA LEU A 120 5.93 -1.31 6.30
C LEU A 120 6.06 -0.67 4.92
N ASN A 121 6.69 0.49 4.85
CA ASN A 121 6.92 1.18 3.59
C ASN A 121 8.34 1.72 3.54
N CYS A 122 9.19 1.03 2.78
CA CYS A 122 10.56 1.46 2.48
C CYS A 122 10.70 1.89 1.01
N THR A 123 9.58 2.13 0.33
CA THR A 123 9.57 2.46 -1.11
C THR A 123 9.86 3.94 -1.34
N SER A 124 10.37 4.25 -2.53
CA SER A 124 10.52 5.63 -3.03
C SER A 124 9.23 6.20 -3.64
N SER A 125 8.09 5.52 -3.50
CA SER A 125 6.81 5.87 -4.12
C SER A 125 6.29 7.23 -3.59
N PRO A 126 6.23 8.29 -4.41
CA PRO A 126 5.66 9.57 -3.98
C PRO A 126 4.16 9.43 -3.64
N VAL A 127 3.45 8.55 -4.34
CA VAL A 127 2.04 8.26 -4.10
C VAL A 127 1.83 7.64 -2.72
N PHE A 128 2.68 6.72 -2.29
CA PHE A 128 2.55 6.07 -0.98
C PHE A 128 2.88 7.03 0.17
N ARG A 129 3.89 7.88 -0.02
CA ARG A 129 4.17 8.96 0.93
C ARG A 129 3.00 9.95 1.03
N GLU A 130 2.35 10.27 -0.08
CA GLU A 130 1.17 11.15 -0.07
C GLU A 130 -0.04 10.47 0.56
N PHE A 131 -0.18 9.16 0.37
CA PHE A 131 -1.20 8.36 1.07
C PHE A 131 -1.01 8.42 2.58
N GLU A 132 0.22 8.25 3.08
CA GLU A 132 0.52 8.37 4.51
C GLU A 132 0.15 9.76 5.05
N LYS A 133 0.54 10.84 4.36
CA LYS A 133 0.15 12.20 4.76
C LYS A 133 -1.35 12.41 4.73
N PHE A 134 -2.06 11.85 3.76
CA PHE A 134 -3.51 11.91 3.66
C PHE A 134 -4.16 11.24 4.88
N LEU A 135 -3.69 10.05 5.27
CA LEU A 135 -4.17 9.37 6.48
C LEU A 135 -3.98 10.26 7.72
N GLU A 136 -2.80 10.88 7.86
CA GLU A 136 -2.48 11.70 9.04
C GLU A 136 -3.23 13.03 9.07
N LYS A 137 -3.22 13.78 7.97
CA LYS A 137 -3.71 15.17 7.93
C LYS A 137 -5.20 15.28 7.68
N GLU A 138 -5.72 14.47 6.77
CA GLU A 138 -7.12 14.57 6.34
C GLU A 138 -8.03 13.65 7.17
N LEU A 139 -7.50 12.51 7.63
CA LEU A 139 -8.28 11.53 8.41
C LEU A 139 -7.91 11.48 9.89
N GLY A 140 -6.85 12.16 10.34
CA GLY A 140 -6.40 12.13 11.73
C GLY A 140 -5.93 10.76 12.21
N ILE A 141 -5.51 9.89 11.28
CA ILE A 141 -5.02 8.54 11.56
C ILE A 141 -3.51 8.60 11.73
N LYS A 142 -3.01 8.15 12.89
CA LYS A 142 -1.57 8.03 13.12
C LYS A 142 -1.00 6.90 12.28
N VAL A 143 0.06 7.17 11.54
CA VAL A 143 0.75 6.16 10.73
C VAL A 143 2.03 5.76 11.45
N GLU A 144 2.05 4.57 12.03
CA GLU A 144 3.15 4.07 12.86
C GLU A 144 3.89 2.94 12.13
N PRO A 145 5.23 2.87 12.21
CA PRO A 145 5.95 1.72 11.68
C PRO A 145 5.56 0.46 12.44
N TYR A 146 5.66 -0.70 11.80
CA TYR A 146 5.68 -1.96 12.55
C TYR A 146 6.89 -1.95 13.49
N THR A 147 6.62 -1.83 14.79
CA THR A 147 7.61 -2.16 15.81
C THR A 147 7.73 -3.67 15.85
N ASP A 148 8.95 -4.14 15.66
CA ASP A 148 9.23 -5.54 15.40
C ASP A 148 8.57 -6.53 16.38
N LEU A 149 8.29 -7.72 15.85
CA LEU A 149 8.04 -8.91 16.68
C LEU A 149 9.32 -9.45 17.34
N ASP A 150 10.51 -8.89 17.05
CA ASP A 150 11.78 -9.02 17.81
C ASP A 150 12.87 -7.99 17.35
N GLY A 151 12.77 -6.72 17.76
CA GLY A 151 13.86 -5.71 17.81
C GLY A 151 14.75 -5.35 16.59
N SER A 152 14.47 -5.73 15.34
CA SER A 152 15.36 -5.50 14.17
C SER A 152 15.10 -4.27 13.27
N PHE A 153 13.99 -3.53 13.46
CA PHE A 153 13.61 -2.44 12.55
C PHE A 153 14.44 -1.16 12.71
N GLU A 154 15.31 -1.06 13.72
CA GLU A 154 16.21 0.10 13.90
C GLU A 154 17.33 0.20 12.85
N SER A 155 17.48 -0.76 11.92
CA SER A 155 18.62 -0.79 10.98
C SER A 155 18.34 -0.30 9.56
N PHE A 156 17.11 0.11 9.21
CA PHE A 156 16.82 0.60 7.84
C PHE A 156 16.64 2.12 7.70
N THR A 157 16.76 2.88 8.79
CA THR A 157 16.94 4.34 8.69
C THR A 157 18.43 4.65 8.51
N PHE A 158 18.75 5.23 7.34
CA PHE A 158 20.05 5.74 6.89
C PHE A 158 21.04 4.73 6.28
N ALA A 159 20.88 4.50 4.97
CA ALA A 159 22.05 4.53 4.09
C ALA A 159 21.93 5.82 3.27
N GLU A 160 22.70 6.83 3.67
CA GLU A 160 22.89 8.07 2.93
C GLU A 160 23.41 7.74 1.52
N VAL A 161 22.84 8.44 0.54
CA VAL A 161 23.35 8.51 -0.82
C VAL A 161 24.77 9.07 -0.75
N SER A 162 25.76 8.23 -1.06
CA SER A 162 27.12 8.67 -1.38
C SER A 162 27.24 8.93 -2.89
#